data_AF-A0A1R2CKH2-F1
#
_entry.id   AF-A0A1R2CKH2-F1
#
_cell.length_a   1.000
_cell.length_b   1.000
_cell.length_c   1.000
_cell.angle_alpha   90.00
_cell.angle_beta   90.00
_cell.angle_gamma   90.00
#
_symmetry.space_group_name_H-M   'P 1'
#
loop_
_entity.id
_entity.type
_entity.pdbx_description
1 polymer ?
#
loop_
_entity_poly.entity_id
_entity_poly.type
_entity_poly.pdbx_seq_one_letter_code
_entity_poly.pdbx_strand_id
1 'polypeptide(L)'
;MSTGDVMESMMQMILYLQEKEFEQALRIADEILAKDPKNEKVLQIKALLPRTIDKKKKDIEQEQKEIEEEENKRREMGEEEDEEDEDEEESEEEDEVGEYRYENNPSSEEEDDEESSSSEVEGQEKKD
;
A
#
# COMPACT_ATOMS: atom_id res chain seq x y z
N MET A 1 -25.79 -27.87 8.51
CA MET A 1 -25.85 -26.85 7.45
C MET A 1 -26.91 -27.26 6.44
N SER A 2 -27.82 -26.35 6.11
CA SER A 2 -28.90 -26.55 5.14
C SER A 2 -28.34 -26.54 3.71
N THR A 3 -29.12 -26.98 2.72
CA THR A 3 -28.78 -26.80 1.29
C THR A 3 -28.52 -25.33 0.91
N GLY A 4 -29.10 -24.38 1.66
CA GLY A 4 -28.79 -22.96 1.55
C GLY A 4 -27.33 -22.64 1.88
N ASP A 5 -26.78 -23.24 2.92
CA ASP A 5 -25.43 -22.93 3.40
C ASP A 5 -24.35 -23.44 2.42
N VAL A 6 -24.60 -24.55 1.71
CA VAL A 6 -23.68 -25.03 0.65
C VAL A 6 -23.66 -24.07 -0.53
N MET A 7 -24.82 -23.53 -0.92
CA MET A 7 -24.92 -22.58 -2.02
C MET A 7 -24.23 -21.24 -1.68
N GLU A 8 -24.37 -20.78 -0.43
CA GLU A 8 -23.65 -19.62 0.09
C GLU A 8 -22.13 -19.84 0.07
N SER A 9 -21.65 -20.99 0.58
CA SER A 9 -20.23 -21.34 0.48
C SER A 9 -19.76 -21.43 -0.97
N MET A 10 -20.58 -21.94 -1.90
CA MET A 10 -20.23 -21.95 -3.33
C MET A 10 -20.08 -20.53 -3.89
N MET A 11 -20.98 -19.60 -3.54
CA MET A 11 -20.85 -18.19 -3.95
C MET A 11 -19.58 -17.55 -3.37
N GLN A 12 -19.30 -17.76 -2.09
CA GLN A 12 -18.10 -17.23 -1.45
C GLN A 12 -16.82 -17.79 -2.08
N MET A 13 -16.79 -19.09 -2.39
CA MET A 13 -15.66 -19.70 -3.11
C MET A 13 -15.44 -19.05 -4.49
N ILE A 14 -16.52 -18.75 -5.23
CA ILE A 14 -16.42 -18.08 -6.53
C ILE A 14 -15.86 -16.67 -6.40
N LEU A 15 -16.28 -15.92 -5.37
CA LEU A 15 -15.75 -14.57 -5.10
C LEU A 15 -14.24 -14.62 -4.84
N TYR A 16 -13.77 -15.53 -3.98
CA TYR A 16 -12.33 -15.70 -3.73
C TYR A 16 -11.55 -16.09 -5.00
N LEU A 17 -12.12 -16.93 -5.86
CA LEU A 17 -11.50 -17.26 -7.14
C LEU A 17 -11.36 -16.02 -8.05
N GLN A 18 -12.36 -15.14 -8.08
CA GLN A 18 -12.32 -13.89 -8.85
C GLN A 18 -11.28 -12.91 -8.31
N GLU A 19 -11.16 -12.81 -6.99
CA GLU A 19 -10.18 -11.98 -6.30
C GLU A 19 -8.76 -12.56 -6.31
N LYS A 20 -8.57 -13.76 -6.91
CA LYS A 20 -7.30 -14.50 -6.95
C LYS A 20 -6.78 -14.87 -5.54
N GLU A 21 -7.70 -14.96 -4.59
CA GLU A 21 -7.55 -15.42 -3.21
C GLU A 21 -7.62 -16.95 -3.18
N PHE A 22 -6.66 -17.60 -3.83
CA PHE A 22 -6.69 -19.04 -4.10
C PHE A 22 -6.61 -19.91 -2.83
N GLU A 23 -5.96 -19.43 -1.78
CA GLU A 23 -5.86 -20.15 -0.50
C GLU A 23 -7.20 -20.14 0.25
N GLN A 24 -7.88 -18.99 0.27
CA GLN A 24 -9.23 -18.87 0.83
C GLN A 24 -10.22 -19.71 0.04
N ALA A 25 -10.17 -19.65 -1.30
CA ALA A 25 -11.01 -20.48 -2.16
C ALA A 25 -10.83 -21.98 -1.90
N LEU A 26 -9.58 -22.42 -1.66
CA LEU A 26 -9.29 -23.83 -1.35
C LEU A 26 -9.91 -24.26 -0.02
N ARG A 27 -9.84 -23.39 1.00
CA ARG A 27 -10.45 -23.65 2.31
C ARG A 27 -11.97 -23.80 2.21
N ILE A 28 -12.64 -22.91 1.47
CA ILE A 28 -14.10 -23.00 1.28
C ILE A 28 -14.45 -24.27 0.48
N ALA A 29 -13.63 -24.65 -0.52
CA ALA A 29 -13.82 -25.90 -1.24
C ALA A 29 -13.79 -27.12 -0.31
N ASP A 30 -12.88 -27.16 0.66
CA ASP A 30 -12.82 -28.21 1.68
C ASP A 30 -14.06 -28.24 2.57
N GLU A 31 -14.56 -27.08 2.98
CA GLU A 31 -15.77 -26.96 3.80
C GLU A 31 -17.04 -27.40 3.07
N ILE A 32 -17.10 -27.20 1.75
CA ILE A 32 -18.19 -27.70 0.91
C ILE A 32 -18.07 -29.22 0.78
N LEU A 33 -16.90 -29.74 0.44
CA LEU A 33 -16.67 -31.17 0.24
C LEU A 33 -16.80 -32.00 1.52
N ALA A 34 -16.56 -31.41 2.70
CA ALA A 34 -16.83 -32.04 3.99
C ALA A 34 -18.33 -32.37 4.18
N LYS A 35 -19.22 -31.61 3.52
CA LYS A 35 -20.68 -31.76 3.63
C LYS A 35 -21.28 -32.47 2.42
N ASP A 36 -20.78 -32.17 1.22
CA ASP A 36 -21.12 -32.82 -0.03
C ASP A 36 -19.85 -33.37 -0.71
N PRO A 37 -19.38 -34.56 -0.32
CA PRO A 37 -18.16 -35.16 -0.85
C PRO A 37 -18.24 -35.50 -2.35
N LYS A 38 -19.45 -35.51 -2.92
CA LYS A 38 -19.70 -35.87 -4.32
C LYS A 38 -19.93 -34.64 -5.20
N ASN A 39 -19.68 -33.44 -4.69
CA ASN A 39 -19.79 -32.23 -5.48
C ASN A 39 -18.70 -32.16 -6.56
N GLU A 40 -19.01 -32.66 -7.74
CA GLU A 40 -18.07 -32.77 -8.87
C GLU A 40 -17.47 -31.42 -9.25
N LYS A 41 -18.25 -30.33 -9.18
CA LYS A 41 -17.77 -28.98 -9.52
C LYS A 41 -16.67 -28.54 -8.55
N VAL A 42 -16.89 -28.73 -7.25
CA VAL A 42 -15.93 -28.33 -6.23
C VAL A 42 -14.70 -29.22 -6.25
N LEU A 43 -14.86 -30.53 -6.52
CA LEU A 43 -13.72 -31.43 -6.72
C LEU A 43 -12.83 -30.99 -7.89
N GLN A 44 -13.42 -30.61 -9.02
CA GLN A 44 -12.67 -30.09 -10.17
C GLN A 44 -11.93 -28.80 -9.83
N ILE A 45 -12.60 -27.85 -9.17
CA ILE A 45 -11.99 -26.59 -8.75
C ILE A 45 -10.81 -26.84 -7.79
N LYS A 46 -11.01 -27.66 -6.76
CA LYS A 46 -9.97 -28.03 -5.80
C LYS A 46 -8.76 -28.69 -6.47
N ALA A 47 -8.98 -29.51 -7.50
CA ALA A 47 -7.89 -30.14 -8.23
C ALA A 47 -7.04 -29.14 -9.05
N LEU A 48 -7.64 -28.03 -9.50
CA LEU A 48 -6.96 -27.03 -10.32
C LEU A 48 -6.25 -25.95 -9.50
N LEU A 49 -6.76 -25.64 -8.30
CA LEU A 49 -6.26 -24.58 -7.42
C LEU A 49 -4.75 -24.66 -7.10
N PRO A 50 -4.17 -25.82 -6.70
CA PRO A 50 -2.76 -25.91 -6.34
C PRO A 50 -1.82 -25.48 -7.47
N ARG A 51 -2.11 -25.88 -8.71
CA ARG A 51 -1.30 -25.50 -9.88
C ARG A 51 -1.26 -23.98 -10.08
N THR A 52 -2.38 -23.32 -9.81
CA THR A 52 -2.50 -21.87 -9.92
C THR A 52 -1.73 -21.16 -8.81
N ILE A 53 -1.77 -21.69 -7.59
CA ILE A 53 -1.00 -21.17 -6.44
C ILE A 53 0.50 -21.30 -6.71
N ASP A 54 0.96 -22.47 -7.13
CA ASP A 54 2.40 -22.72 -7.39
C ASP A 54 2.93 -21.82 -8.51
N LYS A 55 2.15 -21.65 -9.58
CA LYS A 55 2.53 -20.75 -10.68
C LYS A 55 2.68 -19.31 -10.19
N LYS A 56 1.71 -18.79 -9.43
CA LYS A 56 1.75 -17.42 -8.91
C LYS A 56 2.95 -17.22 -7.96
N LYS A 57 3.26 -18.21 -7.12
CA LYS A 57 4.43 -18.17 -6.23
C LYS A 57 5.73 -18.06 -7.03
N LYS A 58 5.87 -18.88 -8.07
CA LYS A 58 7.04 -18.85 -8.95
C LYS A 58 7.18 -17.52 -9.68
N ASP A 59 6.07 -16.97 -10.18
CA ASP A 59 6.07 -15.68 -10.89
C ASP A 59 6.55 -14.56 -9.95
N ILE A 60 6.08 -14.53 -8.69
CA ILE A 60 6.52 -13.57 -7.66
C ILE A 60 8.00 -13.74 -7.31
N GLU A 61 8.47 -14.99 -7.15
CA GLU A 61 9.87 -15.28 -6.83
C GLU A 61 10.81 -14.79 -7.94
N GLN A 62 10.41 -14.94 -9.21
CA GLN A 62 11.20 -14.46 -10.33
C GLN A 62 11.28 -12.92 -10.34
N GLU A 63 10.16 -12.23 -10.13
CA GLU A 63 10.12 -10.77 -10.07
C GLU A 63 11.00 -10.23 -8.93
N GLN A 64 10.94 -10.86 -7.74
CA GLN A 64 11.80 -10.49 -6.61
C GLN A 64 13.28 -10.65 -6.93
N LYS A 65 13.65 -11.73 -7.63
CA LYS A 65 15.04 -11.96 -8.04
C LYS A 65 15.53 -10.91 -9.03
N GLU A 66 14.69 -10.49 -9.98
CA GLU A 66 15.04 -9.44 -10.95
C GLU A 66 15.25 -8.08 -10.26
N ILE A 67 14.42 -7.75 -9.26
CA ILE A 67 14.60 -6.55 -8.43
C ILE A 67 15.91 -6.61 -7.64
N GLU A 68 16.21 -7.75 -7.00
CA GLU A 68 17.44 -7.94 -6.24
C GLU A 68 18.70 -7.84 -7.12
N GLU A 69 18.66 -8.39 -8.35
CA GLU A 69 19.77 -8.30 -9.30
C GLU A 69 19.99 -6.85 -9.79
N GLU A 70 18.91 -6.09 -10.02
CA GLU A 70 19.02 -4.67 -10.39
C GLU A 70 19.59 -3.83 -9.23
N GLU A 71 19.14 -4.07 -8.00
CA GLU A 71 19.66 -3.38 -6.81
C GLU A 71 21.15 -3.71 -6.59
N ASN A 72 21.53 -4.97 -6.72
CA ASN A 72 22.91 -5.39 -6.54
C ASN A 72 23.83 -4.76 -7.60
N LYS A 73 23.38 -4.67 -8.85
CA LYS A 73 24.10 -3.99 -9.93
C LYS A 73 24.26 -2.49 -9.68
N ARG A 74 23.23 -1.83 -9.14
CA ARG A 74 23.30 -0.41 -8.75
C ARG A 74 24.31 -0.17 -7.62
N ARG A 75 24.38 -1.09 -6.65
CA ARG A 75 25.38 -1.05 -5.57
C ARG A 75 26.80 -1.21 -6.11
N GLU A 76 27.04 -2.20 -6.96
CA GLU A 76 28.35 -2.44 -7.58
C GLU A 76 28.85 -1.25 -8.41
N MET A 77 27.95 -0.55 -9.13
CA MET A 77 28.31 0.65 -9.89
C MET A 77 28.44 1.94 -9.04
N GLY A 78 28.08 1.90 -7.75
CA GLY A 78 28.15 3.02 -6.82
C GLY A 78 29.29 2.93 -5.80
N GLU A 79 30.04 1.82 -5.79
CA GLU A 79 31.17 1.58 -4.88
C GLU A 79 32.55 1.88 -5.53
N GLU A 80 32.60 2.54 -6.70
CA GLU A 80 33.83 2.98 -7.39
C GLU A 80 34.10 4.52 -7.33
N GLU A 81 33.60 5.23 -6.31
CA GLU A 81 33.96 6.65 -6.06
C GLU A 81 34.47 6.81 -4.62
N ASP A 82 35.71 6.41 -4.34
CA ASP A 82 36.43 6.77 -3.10
C ASP A 82 37.93 6.49 -3.23
N GLU A 83 38.60 7.06 -4.24
CA GLU A 83 40.05 7.36 -4.15
C GLU A 83 40.33 8.69 -4.88
N GLU A 84 41.29 9.46 -4.35
CA GLU A 84 41.80 10.80 -4.75
C GLU A 84 41.15 11.99 -4.02
N ASP A 85 41.84 12.83 -3.26
CA ASP A 85 43.24 12.88 -2.80
C ASP A 85 43.28 13.87 -1.62
N GLU A 86 44.14 13.59 -0.64
CA GLU A 86 44.57 14.57 0.37
C GLU A 86 45.35 15.69 -0.35
N ASP A 87 44.94 16.94 -0.21
CA ASP A 87 45.89 18.06 -0.21
C ASP A 87 45.35 19.20 0.67
N GLU A 88 46.04 19.38 1.79
CA GLU A 88 46.05 20.58 2.62
C GLU A 88 46.50 21.77 1.77
N GLU A 89 45.73 22.87 1.74
CA GLU A 89 46.35 24.20 1.75
C GLU A 89 45.49 25.16 2.57
N GLU A 90 46.16 25.69 3.58
CA GLU A 90 45.75 26.70 4.54
C GLU A 90 45.72 28.07 3.87
N SER A 91 44.62 28.82 3.95
CA SER A 91 44.72 30.28 3.96
C SER A 91 43.56 30.90 4.73
N GLU A 92 43.89 31.34 5.94
CA GLU A 92 43.18 32.35 6.71
C GLU A 92 42.85 33.56 5.81
N GLU A 93 41.68 34.17 5.94
CA GLU A 93 41.53 35.62 6.21
C GLU A 93 40.14 35.85 6.82
N GLU A 94 40.15 36.38 8.06
CA GLU A 94 38.99 36.88 8.78
C GLU A 94 38.53 38.19 8.14
N ASP A 95 37.22 38.40 8.02
CA ASP A 95 36.68 39.74 8.16
C ASP A 95 35.28 39.74 8.77
N GLU A 96 35.19 40.55 9.82
CA GLU A 96 34.13 40.79 10.77
C GLU A 96 32.95 41.56 10.15
N VAL A 97 31.87 41.70 10.93
CA VAL A 97 30.70 42.60 10.78
C VAL A 97 29.47 41.93 10.15
N GLY A 98 28.28 41.93 10.75
CA GLY A 98 27.83 42.57 11.99
C GLY A 98 26.39 42.10 12.30
N GLU A 99 26.04 42.14 13.58
CA GLU A 99 24.73 41.74 14.08
C GLU A 99 23.62 42.68 13.58
N TYR A 100 22.66 42.15 12.82
CA TYR A 100 21.41 42.84 12.54
C TYR A 100 20.30 42.31 13.44
N ARG A 101 20.11 43.04 14.54
CA ARG A 101 18.97 42.99 15.44
C ARG A 101 17.75 43.55 14.71
N TYR A 102 16.78 42.69 14.36
CA TYR A 102 15.49 43.16 13.86
C TYR A 102 14.65 43.65 15.04
N GLU A 103 14.50 44.97 15.14
CA GLU A 103 13.54 45.62 16.02
C GLU A 103 12.14 45.54 15.42
N ASN A 104 11.20 45.00 16.19
CA ASN A 104 9.76 45.17 16.01
C ASN A 104 9.39 46.66 16.15
N ASN A 105 8.72 47.25 15.15
CA ASN A 105 7.46 48.00 15.31
C ASN A 105 6.90 48.47 13.96
N PRO A 106 5.61 48.86 13.85
CA PRO A 106 4.66 48.27 12.91
C PRO A 106 4.16 49.31 11.89
N SER A 107 3.22 48.89 11.04
CA SER A 107 2.19 49.71 10.38
C SER A 107 2.20 49.56 8.85
N SER A 108 1.21 48.81 8.36
CA SER A 108 0.28 49.17 7.29
C SER A 108 -0.58 47.91 7.12
N GLU A 109 -1.80 47.85 7.69
CA GLU A 109 -3.03 48.19 6.96
C GLU A 109 -2.94 47.71 5.51
N GLU A 110 -3.59 46.57 5.21
CA GLU A 110 -4.57 46.45 4.13
C GLU A 110 -5.64 45.43 4.57
N GLU A 111 -6.89 45.89 4.47
CA GLU A 111 -8.10 45.11 4.67
C GLU A 111 -8.53 44.53 3.32
N ASP A 112 -8.92 43.26 3.29
CA ASP A 112 -9.84 42.78 2.25
C ASP A 112 -10.66 41.61 2.79
N ASP A 113 -11.91 41.95 3.13
CA ASP A 113 -13.16 41.25 2.88
C ASP A 113 -13.12 39.70 2.80
N GLU A 114 -13.41 39.03 3.91
CA GLU A 114 -13.82 37.61 3.92
C GLU A 114 -15.35 37.54 3.91
N GLU A 115 -15.87 36.91 2.85
CA GLU A 115 -17.29 36.77 2.55
C GLU A 115 -18.09 36.06 3.65
N SER A 116 -19.29 36.60 3.92
CA SER A 116 -20.36 35.95 4.69
C SER A 116 -21.09 34.90 3.87
N SER A 117 -21.36 33.73 4.49
CA SER A 117 -22.62 32.96 4.46
C SER A 117 -22.36 31.46 4.35
N SER A 118 -23.10 30.55 4.98
CA SER A 118 -24.18 30.61 5.96
C SER A 118 -24.33 29.16 6.42
N SER A 119 -24.36 28.90 7.73
CA SER A 119 -24.66 27.58 8.27
C SER A 119 -26.17 27.44 8.46
N GLU A 120 -26.80 26.61 7.65
CA GLU A 120 -28.19 26.20 7.80
C GLU A 120 -28.23 24.66 7.83
N VAL A 121 -28.59 24.06 8.97
CA VAL A 121 -29.40 22.84 8.97
C VAL A 121 -30.17 22.68 10.30
N GLU A 122 -31.48 22.73 10.12
CA GLU A 122 -32.64 22.14 10.81
C GLU A 122 -32.35 21.03 11.85
N GLY A 123 -33.13 20.78 12.90
CA GLY A 123 -34.42 21.29 13.35
C GLY A 123 -34.79 20.56 14.65
N GLN A 124 -35.42 21.26 15.60
CA GLN A 124 -35.95 20.70 16.84
C GLN A 124 -37.46 20.52 16.74
N GLU A 125 -37.94 19.29 16.62
CA GLU A 125 -39.32 18.95 16.95
C GLU A 125 -39.45 18.87 18.49
N LYS A 126 -40.19 19.83 19.07
CA LYS A 126 -40.79 19.68 20.39
C LYS A 126 -42.26 19.30 20.21
N LYS A 127 -42.62 18.12 20.69
CA LYS A 127 -44.00 17.67 20.91
C LYS A 127 -44.44 18.14 22.29
N ASP A 128 -45.50 18.93 22.34
CA ASP A 128 -46.43 19.04 23.47
C ASP A 128 -47.85 19.15 22.90
#